data_AF-A5L681-F1
#
_entry.id   AF-A5L681-F1
#
_cell.length_a   1.000
_cell.length_b   1.000
_cell.length_c   1.000
_cell.angle_alpha   90.00
_cell.angle_beta   90.00
_cell.angle_gamma   90.00
#
_symmetry.space_group_name_H-M   'P 1'
#
loop_
_entity.id
_entity.type
_entity.pdbx_description
1 polymer ?
#
loop_
_entity_poly.entity_id
_entity_poly.type
_entity_poly.pdbx_seq_one_letter_code
_entity_poly.pdbx_strand_id
1 'polypeptide(L)'
;SLGLRIRRGCSFHGLALNVDMDLSPFLRINPCGYQGMEMAQVSQLGGPSELENVEQQLIQELVELLGYDQVDIQATSNITAEA
;
A
#
# COMPACT_ATOMS: atom_id res chain seq x y z
N SER A 1 -1.76 4.89 -2.79
CA SER A 1 -3.18 5.03 -3.14
C SER A 1 -4.07 4.42 -2.09
N LEU A 2 -5.21 5.04 -1.77
CA LEU A 2 -6.25 4.48 -0.90
C LEU A 2 -7.55 4.43 -1.69
N GLY A 3 -8.16 3.25 -1.77
CA GLY A 3 -9.46 3.07 -2.37
C GLY A 3 -10.26 2.18 -1.44
N LEU A 4 -11.35 2.70 -0.88
CA LEU A 4 -12.22 1.94 0.01
C LEU A 4 -13.66 2.03 -0.46
N ARG A 5 -14.38 0.93 -0.28
CA ARG A 5 -15.83 0.89 -0.48
C ARG A 5 -16.48 0.20 0.71
N ILE A 6 -17.53 0.80 1.27
CA ILE A 6 -18.32 0.18 2.33
C ILE A 6 -19.60 -0.42 1.75
N ARG A 7 -19.87 -1.69 2.03
CA ARG A 7 -21.13 -2.36 1.68
C ARG A 7 -21.51 -3.32 2.80
N ARG A 8 -22.75 -3.21 3.30
CA ARG A 8 -23.27 -4.04 4.42
C ARG A 8 -22.37 -4.01 5.66
N GLY A 9 -21.77 -2.85 5.97
CA GLY A 9 -20.90 -2.68 7.14
C GLY A 9 -19.47 -3.19 6.98
N CYS A 10 -19.10 -3.73 5.80
CA CYS A 10 -17.74 -4.22 5.54
C CYS A 10 -17.04 -3.35 4.50
N SER A 11 -15.72 -3.14 4.66
CA SER A 11 -14.86 -2.46 3.69
C SER A 11 -14.35 -3.44 2.63
N PHE A 12 -14.11 -2.92 1.43
CA PHE A 12 -13.55 -3.62 0.27
C PHE A 12 -12.48 -2.75 -0.39
N HIS A 13 -11.64 -3.38 -1.22
CA HIS A 13 -10.41 -2.83 -1.80
C HIS A 13 -9.30 -2.70 -0.74
N GLY A 14 -8.78 -1.51 -0.48
CA GLY A 14 -7.70 -1.33 0.49
C GLY A 14 -6.76 -0.19 0.13
N LEU A 15 -5.48 -0.40 0.41
CA LEU A 15 -4.41 0.55 0.12
C LEU A 15 -3.37 -0.10 -0.80
N ALA A 16 -2.67 0.74 -1.54
CA ALA A 16 -1.45 0.38 -2.27
C ALA A 16 -0.36 1.37 -1.88
N LEU A 17 0.74 0.89 -1.30
CA LEU A 17 1.89 1.69 -0.89
C LEU A 17 3.06 1.37 -1.82
N ASN A 18 3.60 2.39 -2.49
CA ASN A 18 4.77 2.21 -3.35
C ASN A 18 6.00 2.05 -2.46
N VAL A 19 6.67 0.90 -2.52
CA VAL A 19 7.86 0.61 -1.69
C VAL A 19 9.14 0.89 -2.45
N ASP A 20 9.46 0.02 -3.41
CA ASP A 20 10.62 0.13 -4.28
C ASP A 20 10.28 -0.54 -5.63
N MET A 21 9.70 0.23 -6.55
CA MET A 21 9.15 -0.27 -7.82
C MET A 21 9.32 0.74 -8.96
N ASP A 22 9.06 0.30 -10.19
CA ASP A 22 9.00 1.21 -11.34
C ASP A 22 7.76 2.12 -11.27
N LEU A 23 7.99 3.43 -11.18
CA LEU A 23 6.94 4.45 -11.16
C LEU A 23 6.53 4.94 -12.56
N SER A 24 7.22 4.50 -13.62
CA SER A 24 6.93 4.91 -15.01
C SER A 24 5.46 4.70 -15.45
N PRO A 25 4.71 3.68 -14.96
CA PRO A 25 3.30 3.53 -15.31
C PRO A 25 2.43 4.72 -14.89
N PHE A 26 2.78 5.42 -13.81
CA PHE A 26 2.03 6.59 -13.34
C PHE A 26 2.14 7.79 -14.29
N LEU A 27 3.19 7.86 -15.11
CA LEU A 27 3.36 8.92 -16.12
C LEU A 27 2.32 8.87 -17.24
N ARG A 28 1.65 7.72 -17.40
CA ARG A 28 0.66 7.49 -18.47
C ARG A 28 -0.78 7.75 -18.02
N ILE A 29 -0.99 8.16 -16.76
CA ILE A 29 -2.30 8.42 -16.18
C ILE A 29 -2.30 9.76 -15.43
N ASN A 30 -3.49 10.25 -15.04
CA ASN A 30 -3.63 11.35 -14.08
C ASN A 30 -3.89 10.76 -12.69
N PRO A 31 -2.86 10.47 -11.89
CA PRO A 31 -3.05 9.88 -10.56
C PRO A 31 -3.88 10.83 -9.69
N CYS A 32 -4.83 10.26 -8.94
CA CYS A 32 -5.73 11.01 -8.07
C CYS A 32 -6.54 12.13 -8.78
N GLY A 33 -6.63 12.10 -10.13
CA GLY A 33 -7.30 13.13 -10.94
C GLY A 33 -6.47 14.38 -11.21
N TYR A 34 -5.21 14.44 -10.77
CA TYR A 34 -4.34 15.58 -10.94
C TYR A 34 -3.32 15.33 -12.05
N GLN A 35 -3.29 16.22 -13.04
CA GLN A 35 -2.30 16.15 -14.11
C GLN A 35 -0.93 16.59 -13.59
N GLY A 36 0.10 15.81 -13.90
CA GLY A 36 1.48 16.14 -13.53
C GLY A 36 1.84 15.93 -12.06
N MET A 37 0.99 15.26 -11.28
CA MET A 37 1.34 14.87 -9.91
C MET A 37 2.41 13.77 -9.95
N GLU A 38 3.58 14.08 -9.40
CA GLU A 38 4.67 13.12 -9.23
C GLU A 38 4.35 12.15 -8.09
N MET A 39 4.58 10.86 -8.34
CA MET A 39 4.43 9.83 -7.32
C MET A 39 5.74 9.65 -6.57
N ALA A 40 5.64 9.39 -5.27
CA ALA A 40 6.76 9.01 -4.42
C ALA A 40 6.64 7.54 -3.98
N GLN A 41 7.75 7.01 -3.47
CA GLN A 41 7.82 5.69 -2.85
C GLN A 41 8.68 5.70 -1.60
N VAL A 42 8.53 4.67 -0.75
CA VAL A 42 9.20 4.58 0.56
C VAL A 42 10.72 4.65 0.41
N SER A 43 11.30 3.93 -0.56
CA SER A 43 12.75 3.90 -0.77
C SER A 43 13.35 5.28 -1.11
N GLN A 44 12.58 6.16 -1.75
CA GLN A 44 13.01 7.53 -2.09
C GLN A 44 13.03 8.47 -0.87
N LEU A 45 12.29 8.14 0.18
CA LEU A 45 12.14 8.96 1.39
C LEU A 45 13.03 8.47 2.54
N GLY A 46 13.96 7.54 2.28
CA GLY A 46 14.86 6.97 3.28
C GLY A 46 14.25 5.87 4.14
N GLY A 47 13.08 5.34 3.75
CA GLY A 47 12.49 4.16 4.37
C GLY A 47 13.04 2.84 3.81
N PRO A 48 12.60 1.69 4.34
CA PRO A 48 13.02 0.38 3.86
C PRO A 48 12.57 0.14 2.42
N SER A 49 13.45 -0.47 1.61
CA SER A 49 13.16 -0.91 0.24
C SER A 49 12.63 -2.34 0.17
N GLU A 50 12.86 -3.14 1.21
CA GLU A 50 12.38 -4.53 1.29
C GLU A 50 10.89 -4.55 1.68
N LEU A 51 10.08 -5.23 0.87
CA LEU A 51 8.63 -5.31 1.06
C LEU A 51 8.26 -5.92 2.42
N GLU A 52 8.99 -6.94 2.87
CA GLU A 52 8.75 -7.63 4.15
C GLU A 52 8.87 -6.65 5.34
N ASN A 53 9.88 -5.78 5.32
CA ASN A 53 10.08 -4.78 6.38
C ASN A 53 8.95 -3.75 6.39
N VAL A 54 8.47 -3.33 5.21
CA VAL A 54 7.31 -2.43 5.10
C VAL A 54 6.03 -3.10 5.57
N GLU A 55 5.81 -4.36 5.19
CA GLU A 55 4.62 -5.13 5.57
C GLU A 55 4.50 -5.26 7.09
N GLN A 56 5.59 -5.67 7.76
CA GLN A 56 5.61 -5.80 9.22
C GLN A 56 5.29 -4.49 9.93
N GLN A 57 5.92 -3.38 9.51
CA GLN A 57 5.67 -2.06 10.11
C GLN A 57 4.24 -1.58 9.83
N LEU A 58 3.75 -1.75 8.60
CA LEU A 58 2.42 -1.31 8.22
C LEU A 58 1.33 -2.07 9.00
N ILE A 59 1.49 -3.38 9.18
CA ILE A 59 0.55 -4.18 9.99
C ILE A 59 0.54 -3.63 11.41
N GLN A 60 1.71 -3.44 12.03
CA GLN A 60 1.80 -2.91 13.39
C GLN A 60 1.05 -1.58 13.55
N GLU A 61 1.31 -0.62 12.65
CA GLU A 61 0.65 0.69 12.66
C GLU A 61 -0.87 0.58 12.47
N LEU A 62 -1.34 -0.29 11.57
CA LEU A 62 -2.77 -0.48 11.34
C LEU A 62 -3.48 -1.11 12.55
N VAL A 63 -2.85 -2.08 13.21
CA VAL A 63 -3.42 -2.71 14.42
C VAL A 63 -3.58 -1.68 15.52
N GLU A 64 -2.53 -0.89 15.76
CA GLU A 64 -2.53 0.16 16.78
C GLU A 64 -3.57 1.24 16.47
N LEU A 65 -3.56 1.81 15.26
CA LEU A 65 -4.44 2.92 14.89
C LEU A 65 -5.91 2.53 14.76
N LEU A 66 -6.21 1.28 14.41
CA LEU A 66 -7.58 0.78 14.33
C LEU A 66 -8.10 0.22 15.65
N GLY A 67 -7.23 0.06 16.65
CA GLY A 67 -7.60 -0.39 18.00
C GLY A 67 -8.01 -1.87 18.05
N TYR A 68 -7.32 -2.74 17.30
CA TYR A 68 -7.56 -4.18 17.37
C TYR A 68 -6.65 -4.85 18.41
N ASP A 69 -7.26 -5.57 19.36
CA ASP A 69 -6.50 -6.32 20.38
C ASP A 69 -6.03 -7.70 19.90
N GLN A 70 -6.74 -8.28 18.93
CA GLN A 70 -6.44 -9.60 18.37
C GLN A 70 -6.54 -9.54 16.86
N VAL A 71 -5.46 -9.97 16.18
CA VAL A 71 -5.38 -10.03 14.73
C VAL A 71 -4.89 -11.39 14.27
N ASP A 72 -5.43 -11.86 13.16
CA ASP A 72 -4.92 -13.01 12.42
C ASP A 72 -4.19 -12.49 11.19
N ILE A 73 -2.89 -12.75 11.11
CA ILE A 73 -2.04 -12.31 10.01
C ILE A 73 -1.85 -13.49 9.07
N GLN A 74 -2.44 -13.40 7.87
CA GLN A 74 -2.32 -14.40 6.82
C GLN A 74 -1.40 -13.88 5.73
N ALA A 75 -0.12 -14.29 5.77
CA ALA A 75 0.80 -14.03 4.67
C ALA A 75 0.38 -14.89 3.45
N THR A 76 -0.01 -14.25 2.35
CA THR A 76 -0.22 -14.97 1.08
C THR A 76 1.10 -15.05 0.35
N SER A 77 1.62 -16.27 0.16
CA SER A 77 2.87 -16.49 -0.57
C SER A 77 2.76 -15.97 -2.01
N ASN A 78 3.65 -15.03 -2.35
CA ASN A 78 4.06 -14.59 -3.69
C ASN A 78 2.95 -14.17 -4.68
N ILE A 79 2.63 -12.88 -4.71
CA ILE A 79 2.35 -12.23 -5.99
C ILE A 79 3.70 -11.79 -6.53
N THR A 80 4.27 -12.57 -7.45
CA THR A 80 5.30 -12.02 -8.34
C THR A 80 4.66 -10.85 -9.09
N ALA A 81 5.17 -9.64 -8.84
CA ALA A 81 4.90 -8.50 -9.70
C ALA A 81 5.52 -8.80 -11.08
N GLU A 82 4.78 -9.54 -11.92
CA GLU A 82 5.11 -9.66 -13.33
C GLU A 82 4.60 -8.41 -14.06
N ALA A 83 5.58 -7.65 -14.58
CA ALA A 83 5.59 -6.72 -15.71
C ALA A 83 4.33 -5.89 -16.04
#